data_AF-A0A497S2D8-F1
#
_entry.id   AF-A0A497S2D8-F1
#
_cell.length_a   1.000
_cell.length_b   1.000
_cell.length_c   1.000
_cell.angle_alpha   90.00
_cell.angle_beta   90.00
_cell.angle_gamma   90.00
#
_symmetry.space_group_name_H-M   'P 1'
#
loop_
_entity.id
_entity.type
_entity.pdbx_description
1 polymer ?
#
loop_
_entity_poly.entity_id
_entity_poly.type
_entity_poly.pdbx_seq_one_letter_code
_entity_poly.pdbx_strand_id
1 'polypeptide(L)'
;MIVVLAIDALEYEKVEEYNCIHLKQRCYGKTDISEFSQPRTMVLWSSFMTGENKEEEVLSKGDKEMWNIKWDIEETFFSSFSNPVILDLPGFNYDKEVHDRSRELLKRFFEEKSQGEKKKIRDEYNKLAFDHHRIIKEEFLNALEREHDFVLGYFSVADVIGHLNFGNNTMMKLIYRDLDEIAAKAADKTDKLIVLSDHGMEAIGEFGDHSNYGFWSTSWESNLKKPRITDFRDVILALKEADIC
;
A
#
# COMPACT_ATOMS: atom_id res chain seq x y z
N MET A 1 -10.11 -16.17 -8.12
CA MET A 1 -9.46 -14.84 -8.10
C MET A 1 -8.79 -14.65 -6.74
N ILE A 2 -7.50 -14.37 -6.73
CA ILE A 2 -6.78 -13.90 -5.54
C ILE A 2 -6.79 -12.38 -5.56
N VAL A 3 -7.05 -11.74 -4.41
CA VAL A 3 -7.06 -10.28 -4.29
C VAL A 3 -6.04 -9.83 -3.27
N VAL A 4 -5.21 -8.85 -3.65
CA VAL A 4 -4.30 -8.14 -2.75
C VAL A 4 -4.72 -6.68 -2.67
N LEU A 5 -5.17 -6.26 -1.49
CA LEU A 5 -5.36 -4.86 -1.15
C LEU A 5 -4.06 -4.34 -0.55
N ALA A 6 -3.22 -3.74 -1.40
CA ALA A 6 -1.97 -3.12 -0.99
C ALA A 6 -2.25 -1.69 -0.50
N ILE A 7 -1.92 -1.37 0.75
CA ILE A 7 -2.17 -0.05 1.33
C ILE A 7 -0.84 0.49 1.84
N ASP A 8 -0.42 1.64 1.35
CA ASP A 8 0.81 2.29 1.81
C ASP A 8 0.63 2.84 3.23
N ALA A 9 1.60 2.57 4.10
CA ALA A 9 1.66 3.04 5.48
C ALA A 9 0.41 2.73 6.34
N LEU A 10 -0.18 1.54 6.19
CA LEU A 10 -1.34 1.13 6.99
C LEU A 10 -0.89 0.80 8.42
N GLU A 11 -1.20 1.70 9.35
CA GLU A 11 -0.78 1.57 10.73
C GLU A 11 -1.65 0.59 11.52
N TYR A 12 -1.02 -0.45 12.05
CA TYR A 12 -1.64 -1.50 12.86
C TYR A 12 -2.43 -0.92 14.05
N GLU A 13 -1.84 0.00 14.80
CA GLU A 13 -2.51 0.56 15.99
C GLU A 13 -3.75 1.39 15.60
N LYS A 14 -3.77 1.98 14.40
CA LYS A 14 -4.92 2.73 13.88
C LYS A 14 -6.03 1.80 13.37
N VAL A 15 -5.67 0.67 12.75
CA VAL A 15 -6.62 -0.41 12.42
C VAL A 15 -7.31 -0.93 13.69
N GLU A 16 -6.57 -1.07 14.79
CA GLU A 16 -7.09 -1.42 16.10
C GLU A 16 -7.99 -0.32 16.69
N GLU A 17 -7.46 0.90 16.81
CA GLU A 17 -8.14 2.07 17.40
C GLU A 17 -9.46 2.39 16.71
N TYR A 18 -9.50 2.33 15.38
CA TYR A 18 -10.68 2.67 14.59
C TYR A 18 -11.65 1.52 14.36
N ASN A 19 -11.32 0.32 14.86
CA ASN A 19 -12.11 -0.90 14.73
C ASN A 19 -12.43 -1.23 13.25
N CYS A 20 -11.40 -1.23 12.41
CA CYS A 20 -11.49 -1.60 11.00
C CYS A 20 -11.61 -3.12 10.86
N ILE A 21 -12.83 -3.65 11.06
CA ILE A 21 -13.10 -5.09 11.13
C ILE A 21 -12.80 -5.80 9.81
N HIS A 22 -12.98 -5.12 8.68
CA HIS A 22 -12.72 -5.67 7.36
C HIS A 22 -11.24 -5.53 6.99
N LEU A 23 -10.46 -4.61 7.57
CA LEU A 23 -9.00 -4.66 7.40
C LEU A 23 -8.36 -5.78 8.22
N LYS A 24 -8.90 -6.13 9.39
CA LYS A 24 -8.40 -7.23 10.24
C LYS A 24 -8.64 -8.62 9.66
N GLN A 25 -9.65 -8.80 8.81
CA GLN A 25 -9.99 -10.09 8.20
C GLN A 25 -10.03 -11.23 9.26
N ARG A 26 -9.57 -12.45 8.93
CA ARG A 26 -9.60 -13.62 9.82
C ARG A 26 -8.33 -13.76 10.66
N CYS A 27 -7.17 -13.59 10.02
CA CYS A 27 -5.87 -13.53 10.69
C CYS A 27 -5.19 -12.22 10.29
N TYR A 28 -4.50 -11.57 11.23
CA TYR A 28 -3.77 -10.33 10.94
C TYR A 28 -2.64 -10.11 11.93
N GLY A 29 -1.69 -9.26 11.54
CA GLY A 29 -0.54 -8.95 12.36
C GLY A 29 0.37 -7.92 11.72
N LYS A 30 1.59 -7.83 12.25
CA LYS A 30 2.66 -6.98 11.74
C LYS A 30 3.59 -7.79 10.83
N THR A 31 4.03 -7.21 9.73
CA THR A 31 5.09 -7.79 8.88
C THR A 31 6.47 -7.42 9.42
N ASP A 32 7.45 -8.29 9.21
CA ASP A 32 8.86 -7.99 9.51
C ASP A 32 9.53 -7.34 8.29
N ILE A 33 10.03 -6.12 8.48
CA ILE A 33 10.83 -5.41 7.47
C ILE A 33 12.23 -5.08 7.98
N SER A 34 12.68 -5.75 9.05
CA SER A 34 14.00 -5.50 9.65
C SER A 34 15.19 -5.87 8.77
N GLU A 35 14.95 -6.59 7.66
CA GLU A 35 15.97 -6.86 6.65
C GLU A 35 16.30 -5.63 5.77
N PHE A 36 15.47 -4.59 5.83
CA PHE A 36 15.66 -3.34 5.10
C PHE A 36 16.25 -2.27 6.02
N SER A 37 17.16 -1.46 5.48
CA SER A 37 17.76 -0.36 6.21
C SER A 37 16.75 0.74 6.57
N GLN A 38 15.75 0.95 5.69
CA GLN A 38 14.69 1.94 5.86
C GLN A 38 13.38 1.46 5.22
N PRO A 39 12.22 1.88 5.76
CA PRO A 39 10.91 1.56 5.20
C PRO A 39 10.62 2.39 3.95
N ARG A 40 11.26 2.06 2.83
CA ARG A 40 11.11 2.78 1.55
C ARG A 40 10.11 2.05 0.66
N THR A 41 8.98 2.69 0.36
CA THR A 41 7.92 2.21 -0.54
C THR A 41 8.45 1.51 -1.79
N MET A 42 9.30 2.18 -2.58
CA MET A 42 9.84 1.62 -3.83
C MET A 42 10.67 0.35 -3.61
N VAL A 43 11.43 0.28 -2.52
CA VAL A 43 12.24 -0.90 -2.17
C VAL A 43 11.33 -2.06 -1.75
N LEU A 44 10.39 -1.78 -0.86
CA LEU A 44 9.51 -2.78 -0.26
C LEU A 44 8.59 -3.41 -1.30
N TRP A 45 7.93 -2.60 -2.14
CA TRP A 45 7.06 -3.14 -3.20
C TRP A 45 7.84 -3.84 -4.32
N SER A 46 9.04 -3.37 -4.68
CA SER A 46 9.96 -4.11 -5.56
C SER A 46 10.31 -5.47 -4.98
N SER A 47 10.58 -5.52 -3.67
CA SER A 47 10.92 -6.77 -2.99
C SER A 47 9.74 -7.72 -2.88
N PHE A 48 8.54 -7.19 -2.63
CA PHE A 48 7.30 -7.97 -2.63
C PHE A 48 7.04 -8.63 -3.99
N MET A 49 7.06 -7.86 -5.09
CA MET A 49 6.65 -8.38 -6.40
C MET A 49 7.68 -9.34 -7.00
N THR A 50 8.96 -9.19 -6.65
CA THR A 50 10.05 -10.07 -7.12
C THR A 50 10.31 -11.24 -6.16
N GLY A 51 9.92 -11.12 -4.88
CA GLY A 51 10.10 -12.15 -3.86
C GLY A 51 11.47 -12.18 -3.18
N GLU A 52 12.32 -11.21 -3.44
CA GLU A 52 13.65 -11.10 -2.85
C GLU A 52 13.94 -9.66 -2.42
N ASN A 53 14.90 -9.46 -1.52
CA ASN A 53 15.24 -8.12 -1.06
C ASN A 53 15.94 -7.33 -2.20
N LYS A 54 15.25 -6.30 -2.71
CA LYS A 54 15.71 -5.43 -3.80
C LYS A 54 16.39 -4.14 -3.33
N GLU A 55 16.67 -3.99 -2.04
CA GLU A 55 17.21 -2.74 -1.49
C GLU A 55 18.51 -2.30 -2.17
N GLU A 56 19.49 -3.21 -2.31
CA GLU A 56 20.77 -2.88 -2.94
C GLU A 56 20.59 -2.42 -4.39
N GLU A 57 19.78 -3.15 -5.17
CA GLU A 57 19.55 -2.88 -6.59
C GLU A 57 18.77 -1.57 -6.81
N VAL A 58 17.77 -1.30 -5.98
CA VAL A 58 16.98 -0.07 -6.05
C VAL A 58 17.83 1.14 -5.64
N LEU A 59 18.55 1.05 -4.52
CA LEU A 59 19.35 2.16 -4.00
C LEU A 59 20.58 2.45 -4.87
N SER A 60 21.12 1.48 -5.61
CA SER A 60 22.25 1.71 -6.51
C SER A 60 21.91 2.67 -7.68
N LYS A 61 20.63 2.91 -7.96
CA LYS A 61 20.17 3.90 -8.97
C LYS A 61 20.25 5.34 -8.46
N GLY A 62 20.25 5.54 -7.14
CA GLY A 62 20.20 6.84 -6.49
C GLY A 62 18.79 7.43 -6.38
N ASP A 63 18.64 8.45 -5.52
CA ASP A 63 17.34 8.94 -5.04
C ASP A 63 16.36 9.40 -6.12
N LYS A 64 16.84 9.88 -7.27
CA LYS A 64 15.97 10.32 -8.37
C LYS A 64 15.56 9.15 -9.26
N GLU A 65 16.54 8.35 -9.68
CA GLU A 65 16.32 7.27 -10.63
C GLU A 65 15.65 6.05 -10.00
N MET A 66 15.69 5.89 -8.67
CA MET A 66 14.95 4.81 -8.00
C MET A 66 13.44 4.87 -8.30
N TRP A 67 12.88 6.07 -8.48
CA TRP A 67 11.46 6.24 -8.82
C TRP A 67 11.13 6.01 -10.29
N ASN A 68 12.16 5.79 -11.13
CA ASN A 68 12.01 5.42 -12.54
C ASN A 68 12.12 3.90 -12.75
N ILE A 69 12.40 3.14 -11.69
CA ILE A 69 12.47 1.68 -11.78
C ILE A 69 11.09 1.16 -12.17
N LYS A 70 11.11 0.25 -13.14
CA LYS A 70 9.96 -0.48 -13.60
C LYS A 70 10.38 -1.92 -13.87
N TRP A 71 9.76 -2.85 -13.17
CA TRP A 71 9.96 -4.28 -13.36
C TRP A 71 9.06 -4.79 -14.48
N ASP A 72 9.63 -5.62 -15.36
CA ASP A 72 8.83 -6.34 -16.33
C ASP A 72 8.02 -7.44 -15.63
N ILE A 73 6.85 -7.80 -16.19
CA ILE A 73 5.98 -8.80 -15.57
C ILE A 73 6.68 -10.14 -15.33
N GLU A 74 7.62 -10.51 -16.22
CA GLU A 74 8.41 -11.75 -16.12
C GLU A 74 9.44 -11.76 -15.00
N GLU A 75 9.80 -10.58 -14.47
CA GLU A 75 10.66 -10.44 -13.29
C GLU A 75 9.86 -10.54 -11.98
N THR A 76 8.53 -10.51 -12.08
CA THR A 76 7.62 -10.57 -10.94
C THR A 76 6.89 -11.90 -10.86
N PHE A 77 6.36 -12.23 -9.68
CA PHE A 77 5.50 -13.40 -9.56
C PHE A 77 4.15 -13.25 -10.30
N PHE A 78 3.80 -12.04 -10.76
CA PHE A 78 2.57 -11.78 -11.52
C PHE A 78 2.52 -12.58 -12.84
N SER A 79 3.68 -12.87 -13.45
CA SER A 79 3.81 -13.75 -14.63
C SER A 79 3.22 -15.15 -14.42
N SER A 80 3.06 -15.58 -13.17
CA SER A 80 2.45 -16.87 -12.84
C SER A 80 0.93 -16.88 -13.03
N PHE A 81 0.29 -15.73 -13.26
CA PHE A 81 -1.15 -15.61 -13.45
C PHE A 81 -1.48 -15.41 -14.94
N SER A 82 -2.58 -15.97 -15.38
CA SER A 82 -3.02 -15.94 -16.78
C SER A 82 -3.72 -14.63 -17.15
N ASN A 83 -4.40 -13.98 -16.20
CA ASN A 83 -5.09 -12.71 -16.43
C ASN A 83 -4.98 -11.77 -15.20
N PRO A 84 -3.76 -11.39 -14.78
CA PRO A 84 -3.57 -10.53 -13.63
C PRO A 84 -3.92 -9.07 -13.95
N VAL A 85 -4.47 -8.38 -12.96
CA VAL A 85 -4.59 -6.92 -12.94
C VAL A 85 -3.82 -6.39 -11.74
N ILE A 86 -2.93 -5.45 -11.98
CA ILE A 86 -2.19 -4.72 -10.97
C ILE A 86 -2.53 -3.25 -11.20
N LEU A 87 -2.86 -2.52 -10.16
CA LEU A 87 -3.24 -1.11 -10.24
C LEU A 87 -2.33 -0.29 -9.33
N ASP A 88 -1.67 0.69 -9.95
CA ASP A 88 -0.90 1.73 -9.29
C ASP A 88 0.25 1.25 -8.40
N LEU A 89 0.85 0.08 -8.65
CA LEU A 89 1.90 -0.44 -7.76
C LEU A 89 3.26 0.23 -8.04
N PRO A 90 3.93 0.84 -7.04
CA PRO A 90 5.28 1.39 -7.18
C PRO A 90 6.28 0.36 -7.71
N GLY A 91 6.99 0.73 -8.78
CA GLY A 91 7.93 -0.16 -9.47
C GLY A 91 7.30 -1.00 -10.59
N PHE A 92 5.99 -0.88 -10.85
CA PHE A 92 5.32 -1.63 -11.92
C PHE A 92 4.51 -0.71 -12.85
N ASN A 93 3.40 -0.16 -12.37
CA ASN A 93 2.50 0.68 -13.17
C ASN A 93 1.93 1.89 -12.40
N TYR A 94 2.69 2.36 -11.43
CA TYR A 94 2.43 3.53 -10.60
C TYR A 94 2.28 4.85 -11.36
N ASP A 95 1.34 5.70 -10.93
CA ASP A 95 1.18 7.07 -11.43
C ASP A 95 2.28 7.98 -10.87
N LYS A 96 3.39 8.03 -11.63
CA LYS A 96 4.55 8.84 -11.29
C LYS A 96 4.24 10.34 -11.27
N GLU A 97 3.34 10.83 -12.12
CA GLU A 97 3.05 12.27 -12.21
C GLU A 97 2.35 12.77 -10.94
N VAL A 98 1.37 12.01 -10.46
CA VAL A 98 0.67 12.30 -9.20
C VAL A 98 1.66 12.25 -8.03
N HIS A 99 2.52 11.24 -8.00
CA HIS A 99 3.55 11.10 -6.96
C HIS A 99 4.55 12.27 -6.95
N ASP A 100 5.11 12.62 -8.12
CA ASP A 100 6.06 13.73 -8.23
C ASP A 100 5.42 15.03 -7.76
N ARG A 101 4.15 15.26 -8.13
CA ARG A 101 3.38 16.43 -7.68
C ARG A 101 3.13 16.41 -6.17
N SER A 102 2.77 15.26 -5.61
CA SER A 102 2.61 15.07 -4.16
C SER A 102 3.89 15.43 -3.41
N ARG A 103 5.05 14.94 -3.87
CA ARG A 103 6.36 15.25 -3.28
C ARG A 103 6.75 16.71 -3.41
N GLU A 104 6.45 17.34 -4.54
CA GLU A 104 6.67 18.78 -4.74
C GLU A 104 5.86 19.59 -3.71
N LEU A 105 4.58 19.26 -3.54
CA LEU A 105 3.69 19.93 -2.58
C LEU A 105 4.14 19.71 -1.14
N LEU A 106 4.51 18.48 -0.78
CA LEU A 106 5.05 18.16 0.55
C LEU A 106 6.31 18.98 0.86
N LYS A 107 7.26 19.01 -0.08
CA LYS A 107 8.47 19.82 0.04
C LYS A 107 8.13 21.31 0.21
N ARG A 108 7.25 21.85 -0.63
CA ARG A 108 6.79 23.25 -0.56
C ARG A 108 6.14 23.56 0.79
N PHE A 109 5.37 22.63 1.36
CA PHE A 109 4.74 22.82 2.68
C PHE A 109 5.78 23.05 3.78
N PHE A 110 6.89 22.30 3.77
CA PHE A 110 7.95 22.44 4.77
C PHE A 110 8.84 23.66 4.55
N GLU A 111 9.06 24.07 3.29
CA GLU A 111 9.85 25.26 2.96
C GLU A 111 9.10 26.60 3.17
N GLU A 112 7.77 26.58 3.06
CA GLU A 112 6.93 27.75 3.24
C GLU A 112 6.97 28.27 4.70
N LYS A 113 6.90 29.59 4.89
CA LYS A 113 6.91 30.25 6.20
C LYS A 113 5.55 30.84 6.58
N SER A 114 4.76 31.24 5.59
CA SER A 114 3.42 31.79 5.77
C SER A 114 2.42 30.70 6.13
N GLN A 115 1.78 30.83 7.30
CA GLN A 115 0.73 29.89 7.74
C GLN A 115 -0.46 29.86 6.78
N GLY A 116 -0.80 31.00 6.17
CA GLY A 116 -1.88 31.08 5.18
C GLY A 116 -1.57 30.27 3.91
N GLU A 117 -0.33 30.32 3.42
CA GLU A 117 0.08 29.54 2.25
C GLU A 117 0.31 28.07 2.58
N LYS A 118 0.86 27.74 3.76
CA LYS A 118 0.95 26.36 4.25
C LYS A 118 -0.41 25.66 4.23
N LYS A 119 -1.44 26.35 4.70
CA LYS A 119 -2.81 25.81 4.68
C LYS A 119 -3.27 25.50 3.25
N LYS A 120 -3.07 26.43 2.30
CA LYS A 120 -3.44 26.20 0.89
C LYS A 120 -2.67 25.04 0.27
N ILE A 121 -1.37 24.93 0.55
CA ILE A 121 -0.54 23.82 0.06
C ILE A 121 -1.04 22.49 0.63
N ARG A 122 -1.36 22.44 1.93
CA ARG A 122 -1.95 21.26 2.57
C ARG A 122 -3.30 20.90 1.96
N ASP A 123 -4.15 21.89 1.68
CA ASP A 123 -5.45 21.67 1.03
C ASP A 123 -5.28 21.12 -0.40
N GLU A 124 -4.32 21.64 -1.17
CA GLU A 124 -3.97 21.15 -2.52
C GLU A 124 -3.42 19.72 -2.47
N TYR A 125 -2.51 19.46 -1.54
CA TYR A 125 -1.91 18.14 -1.29
C TYR A 125 -2.97 17.10 -0.92
N ASN A 126 -3.85 17.43 0.02
CA ASN A 126 -4.94 16.55 0.42
C ASN A 126 -5.91 16.30 -0.74
N LYS A 127 -6.26 17.34 -1.50
CA LYS A 127 -7.15 17.20 -2.67
C LYS A 127 -6.56 16.25 -3.71
N LEU A 128 -5.27 16.40 -4.04
CA LEU A 128 -4.57 15.55 -4.98
C LEU A 128 -4.64 14.08 -4.55
N ALA A 129 -4.35 13.80 -3.27
CA ALA A 129 -4.39 12.45 -2.72
C ALA A 129 -5.80 11.84 -2.77
N PHE A 130 -6.84 12.60 -2.39
CA PHE A 130 -8.23 12.11 -2.44
C PHE A 130 -8.75 11.90 -3.86
N ASP A 131 -8.35 12.75 -4.81
CA ASP A 131 -8.73 12.58 -6.22
C ASP A 131 -8.09 11.32 -6.80
N HIS A 132 -6.81 11.10 -6.53
CA HIS A 132 -6.10 9.90 -6.96
C HIS A 132 -6.71 8.63 -6.33
N HIS A 133 -6.91 8.63 -5.00
CA HIS A 133 -7.56 7.54 -4.27
C HIS A 133 -8.91 7.15 -4.87
N ARG A 134 -9.71 8.14 -5.28
CA ARG A 134 -11.03 7.91 -5.89
C ARG A 134 -10.92 7.21 -7.26
N ILE A 135 -9.94 7.59 -8.07
CA ILE A 135 -9.68 6.94 -9.38
C ILE A 135 -9.28 5.49 -9.15
N ILE A 136 -8.26 5.25 -8.32
CA ILE A 136 -7.78 3.88 -8.05
C ILE A 136 -8.86 3.02 -7.40
N LYS A 137 -9.66 3.59 -6.49
CA LYS A 137 -10.82 2.90 -5.90
C LYS A 137 -11.83 2.48 -6.97
N GLU A 138 -12.16 3.35 -7.91
CA GLU A 138 -13.09 3.02 -9.00
C GLU A 138 -12.53 1.92 -9.90
N GLU A 139 -11.26 2.02 -10.31
CA GLU A 139 -10.59 1.01 -11.12
C GLU A 139 -10.50 -0.35 -10.42
N PHE A 140 -10.14 -0.36 -9.14
CA PHE A 140 -10.06 -1.56 -8.32
C PHE A 140 -11.43 -2.23 -8.18
N LEU A 141 -12.47 -1.48 -7.82
CA LEU A 141 -13.82 -2.04 -7.71
C LEU A 141 -14.34 -2.56 -9.06
N ASN A 142 -14.02 -1.89 -10.17
CA ASN A 142 -14.35 -2.37 -11.51
C ASN A 142 -13.59 -3.64 -11.89
N ALA A 143 -12.32 -3.76 -11.49
CA ALA A 143 -11.51 -4.97 -11.72
C ALA A 143 -12.08 -6.16 -10.95
N LEU A 144 -12.57 -5.96 -9.73
CA LEU A 144 -13.20 -7.03 -8.93
C LEU A 144 -14.48 -7.61 -9.54
N GLU A 145 -15.16 -6.89 -10.45
CA GLU A 145 -16.36 -7.36 -11.15
C GLU A 145 -16.06 -8.11 -12.46
N ARG A 146 -14.80 -8.18 -12.87
CA ARG A 146 -14.37 -8.80 -14.13
C ARG A 146 -13.73 -10.16 -13.89
N GLU A 147 -13.59 -10.93 -14.97
CA GLU A 147 -12.96 -12.25 -14.92
C GLU A 147 -11.43 -12.13 -14.85
N HIS A 148 -10.88 -12.01 -13.64
CA HIS A 148 -9.44 -12.04 -13.37
C HIS A 148 -9.08 -13.18 -12.43
N ASP A 149 -7.89 -13.76 -12.59
CA ASP A 149 -7.35 -14.76 -11.66
C ASP A 149 -6.54 -14.12 -10.52
N PHE A 150 -6.03 -12.90 -10.72
CA PHE A 150 -5.35 -12.09 -9.71
C PHE A 150 -5.67 -10.60 -9.86
N VAL A 151 -5.98 -9.92 -8.75
CA VAL A 151 -6.19 -8.46 -8.71
C VAL A 151 -5.39 -7.87 -7.55
N LEU A 152 -4.53 -6.90 -7.84
CA LEU A 152 -3.86 -6.08 -6.85
C LEU A 152 -4.24 -4.61 -7.05
N GLY A 153 -4.70 -3.96 -5.98
CA GLY A 153 -4.88 -2.51 -5.95
C GLY A 153 -3.99 -1.90 -4.88
N TYR A 154 -3.09 -0.98 -5.27
CA TYR A 154 -2.27 -0.22 -4.35
C TYR A 154 -2.93 1.13 -4.02
N PHE A 155 -2.99 1.47 -2.73
CA PHE A 155 -3.63 2.67 -2.21
C PHE A 155 -2.67 3.48 -1.35
N SER A 156 -2.21 4.62 -1.87
CA SER A 156 -1.26 5.53 -1.20
C SER A 156 -1.91 6.54 -0.23
N VAL A 157 -3.24 6.59 -0.16
CA VAL A 157 -3.96 7.68 0.53
C VAL A 157 -3.61 7.81 2.02
N ALA A 158 -3.38 6.68 2.70
CA ALA A 158 -3.08 6.69 4.14
C ALA A 158 -1.70 7.27 4.42
N ASP A 159 -0.69 6.89 3.63
CA ASP A 159 0.65 7.43 3.67
C ASP A 159 0.68 8.93 3.32
N VAL A 160 0.21 9.27 2.13
CA VAL A 160 0.25 10.64 1.60
C VAL A 160 -0.47 11.57 2.55
N ILE A 161 -1.73 11.31 2.91
CA ILE A 161 -2.43 12.19 3.86
C ILE A 161 -1.77 12.16 5.25
N GLY A 162 -1.29 11.00 5.69
CA GLY A 162 -0.63 10.80 6.98
C GLY A 162 0.54 11.75 7.20
N HIS A 163 1.42 11.94 6.20
CA HIS A 163 2.57 12.84 6.33
C HIS A 163 2.22 14.25 6.82
N LEU A 164 1.09 14.82 6.38
CA LEU A 164 0.66 16.15 6.82
C LEU A 164 -0.46 16.18 7.85
N ASN A 165 -1.13 15.05 8.10
CA ASN A 165 -2.39 15.01 8.85
C ASN A 165 -2.52 13.81 9.81
N PHE A 166 -1.46 13.06 10.12
CA PHE A 166 -1.56 11.87 10.97
C PHE A 166 -2.14 12.19 12.36
N GLY A 167 -1.82 13.37 12.92
CA GLY A 167 -2.41 13.86 14.17
C GLY A 167 -3.89 14.28 14.07
N ASN A 168 -4.43 14.42 12.85
CA ASN A 168 -5.84 14.74 12.61
C ASN A 168 -6.68 13.45 12.66
N ASN A 169 -7.07 13.03 13.87
CA ASN A 169 -7.83 11.80 14.11
C ASN A 169 -9.10 11.70 13.23
N THR A 170 -9.86 12.78 13.09
CA THR A 170 -11.08 12.78 12.25
C THR A 170 -10.78 12.43 10.79
N MET A 171 -9.74 13.04 10.21
CA MET A 171 -9.37 12.78 8.82
C MET A 171 -8.81 11.37 8.65
N MET A 172 -7.91 10.94 9.54
CA MET A 172 -7.35 9.59 9.49
C MET A 172 -8.43 8.52 9.66
N LYS A 173 -9.38 8.71 10.58
CA LYS A 173 -10.50 7.80 10.77
C LYS A 173 -11.41 7.73 9.54
N LEU A 174 -11.63 8.84 8.83
CA LEU A 174 -12.39 8.83 7.57
C LEU A 174 -11.70 8.00 6.49
N ILE A 175 -10.38 8.14 6.35
CA ILE A 175 -9.58 7.37 5.39
C ILE A 175 -9.59 5.88 5.73
N TYR A 176 -9.33 5.54 6.98
CA TYR A 176 -9.29 4.15 7.44
C TYR A 176 -10.66 3.48 7.31
N ARG A 177 -11.75 4.21 7.54
CA ARG A 177 -13.11 3.69 7.27
C ARG A 177 -13.32 3.45 5.78
N ASP A 178 -12.88 4.36 4.91
CA ASP A 178 -13.02 4.18 3.45
C ASP A 178 -12.22 2.97 2.95
N LEU A 179 -11.01 2.76 3.47
CA LEU A 179 -10.19 1.58 3.19
C LEU A 179 -10.81 0.29 3.74
N ASP A 180 -11.42 0.34 4.93
CA ASP A 180 -12.18 -0.78 5.52
C ASP A 180 -13.40 -1.14 4.66
N GLU A 181 -14.12 -0.15 4.13
CA GLU A 181 -15.22 -0.36 3.18
C GLU A 181 -14.74 -0.97 1.85
N ILE A 182 -13.55 -0.61 1.37
CA ILE A 182 -12.93 -1.25 0.19
C ILE A 182 -12.60 -2.72 0.49
N ALA A 183 -12.02 -3.00 1.65
CA ALA A 183 -11.72 -4.37 2.08
C ALA A 183 -12.99 -5.22 2.21
N ALA A 184 -14.09 -4.64 2.72
CA ALA A 184 -15.39 -5.30 2.78
C ALA A 184 -15.87 -5.72 1.38
N LYS A 185 -15.84 -4.78 0.43
CA LYS A 185 -16.24 -5.04 -0.97
C LYS A 185 -15.36 -6.09 -1.64
N ALA A 186 -14.07 -6.11 -1.34
CA ALA A 186 -13.17 -7.14 -1.85
C ALA A 186 -13.49 -8.52 -1.25
N ALA A 187 -13.78 -8.60 0.05
CA ALA A 187 -14.16 -9.84 0.73
C ALA A 187 -15.50 -10.41 0.23
N ASP A 188 -16.43 -9.56 -0.24
CA ASP A 188 -17.67 -10.02 -0.88
C ASP A 188 -17.42 -10.75 -2.22
N LYS A 189 -16.24 -10.56 -2.83
CA LYS A 189 -15.89 -11.10 -4.15
C LYS A 189 -14.97 -12.30 -4.10
N THR A 190 -14.26 -12.52 -3.00
CA THR A 190 -13.32 -13.62 -2.86
C THR A 190 -13.12 -14.00 -1.40
N ASP A 191 -12.87 -15.29 -1.16
CA ASP A 191 -12.36 -15.83 0.10
C ASP A 191 -10.82 -15.84 0.17
N LYS A 192 -10.14 -15.36 -0.89
CA LYS A 192 -8.68 -15.24 -1.03
C LYS A 192 -8.22 -13.78 -1.06
N LEU A 193 -8.60 -13.03 -0.02
CA LEU A 193 -8.21 -11.64 0.17
C LEU A 193 -7.01 -11.55 1.13
N ILE A 194 -5.99 -10.80 0.68
CA ILE A 194 -4.86 -10.35 1.48
C ILE A 194 -4.95 -8.83 1.59
N VAL A 195 -4.88 -8.29 2.80
CA VAL A 195 -4.54 -6.87 2.99
C VAL A 195 -3.06 -6.82 3.36
N LEU A 196 -2.28 -6.03 2.65
CA LEU A 196 -0.84 -5.94 2.86
C LEU A 196 -0.39 -4.48 2.88
N SER A 197 0.53 -4.17 3.76
CA SER A 197 1.18 -2.88 3.81
C SER A 197 2.69 -3.07 3.88
N ASP A 198 3.40 -2.20 3.18
CA ASP A 198 4.85 -2.15 3.15
C ASP A 198 5.43 -1.69 4.49
N HIS A 199 4.87 -0.64 5.07
CA HIS A 199 5.20 -0.15 6.40
C HIS A 199 3.98 0.42 7.14
N GLY A 200 4.17 0.90 8.36
CA GLY A 200 3.18 1.62 9.15
C GLY A 200 3.53 3.11 9.22
N MET A 201 2.91 3.81 10.17
CA MET A 201 3.12 5.24 10.37
C MET A 201 3.02 5.58 11.86
N GLU A 202 3.97 6.38 12.36
CA GLU A 202 3.99 6.90 13.72
C GLU A 202 3.82 8.42 13.75
N ALA A 203 3.32 8.94 14.88
CA ALA A 203 3.03 10.36 15.02
C ALA A 203 4.28 11.18 15.36
N ILE A 204 4.55 12.20 14.54
CA ILE A 204 5.53 13.26 14.81
C ILE A 204 4.78 14.58 14.96
N GLY A 205 4.21 14.79 16.15
CA GLY A 205 3.33 15.94 16.41
C GLY A 205 2.02 15.83 15.61
N GLU A 206 1.77 16.77 14.70
CA GLU A 206 0.62 16.71 13.79
C GLU A 206 0.88 15.86 12.53
N PHE A 207 2.15 15.51 12.28
CA PHE A 207 2.64 14.81 11.10
C PHE A 207 2.78 13.31 11.34
N GLY A 208 2.97 12.57 10.26
CA GLY A 208 3.31 11.14 10.27
C GLY A 208 4.71 10.88 9.71
N ASP A 209 5.43 9.94 10.30
CA ASP A 209 6.66 9.36 9.77
C ASP A 209 6.61 7.82 9.81
N HIS A 210 7.47 7.14 9.06
CA HIS A 210 7.31 5.71 8.80
C HIS A 210 7.62 4.86 10.03
N SER A 211 6.82 3.83 10.27
CA SER A 211 7.13 2.79 11.27
C SER A 211 7.98 1.65 10.68
N ASN A 212 8.73 0.95 11.53
CA ASN A 212 9.67 -0.12 11.14
C ASN A 212 9.02 -1.52 11.05
N TYR A 213 7.74 -1.58 10.70
CA TYR A 213 6.95 -2.78 10.44
C TYR A 213 5.85 -2.41 9.45
N GLY A 214 5.31 -3.38 8.70
CA GLY A 214 4.07 -3.21 7.95
C GLY A 214 2.90 -3.93 8.62
N PHE A 215 1.76 -3.93 7.93
CA PHE A 215 0.54 -4.62 8.33
C PHE A 215 0.25 -5.78 7.37
N TRP A 216 -0.34 -6.87 7.86
CA TRP A 216 -0.94 -7.88 7.00
C TRP A 216 -2.23 -8.43 7.58
N SER A 217 -3.13 -8.89 6.72
CA SER A 217 -4.25 -9.76 7.08
C SER A 217 -4.65 -10.71 5.96
N THR A 218 -5.29 -11.83 6.32
CA THR A 218 -5.82 -12.84 5.39
C THR A 218 -7.26 -13.20 5.74
N SER A 219 -8.10 -13.43 4.73
CA SER A 219 -9.49 -13.88 4.88
C SER A 219 -9.61 -15.36 5.27
N TRP A 220 -8.53 -16.13 5.15
CA TRP A 220 -8.45 -17.54 5.56
C TRP A 220 -7.59 -17.73 6.81
N GLU A 221 -7.72 -18.89 7.48
CA GLU A 221 -6.85 -19.26 8.61
C GLU A 221 -5.41 -19.39 8.14
N SER A 222 -4.52 -18.74 8.86
CA SER A 222 -3.12 -18.72 8.53
C SER A 222 -2.27 -18.94 9.77
N ASN A 223 -1.18 -19.70 9.62
CA ASN A 223 -0.18 -19.87 10.67
C ASN A 223 0.95 -18.83 10.59
N LEU A 224 0.80 -17.81 9.74
CA LEU A 224 1.74 -16.69 9.64
C LEU A 224 1.78 -15.97 11.00
N LYS A 225 2.98 -15.76 11.52
CA LYS A 225 3.20 -15.05 12.79
C LYS A 225 3.68 -13.63 12.53
N LYS A 226 4.90 -13.53 12.00
CA LYS A 226 5.57 -12.27 11.67
C LYS A 226 6.25 -12.44 10.31
N PRO A 227 5.47 -12.62 9.22
CA PRO A 227 6.02 -12.84 7.89
C PRO A 227 6.80 -11.62 7.41
N ARG A 228 7.82 -11.84 6.61
CA ARG A 228 8.47 -10.77 5.84
C ARG A 228 7.59 -10.39 4.67
N ILE A 229 7.77 -9.18 4.16
CA ILE A 229 7.04 -8.73 2.97
C ILE A 229 7.34 -9.63 1.74
N THR A 230 8.58 -10.13 1.65
CA THR A 230 9.05 -11.04 0.60
C THR A 230 8.40 -12.43 0.67
N ASP A 231 8.00 -12.88 1.87
CA ASP A 231 7.36 -14.19 2.07
C ASP A 231 5.99 -14.27 1.38
N PHE A 232 5.33 -13.13 1.13
CA PHE A 232 3.98 -13.11 0.54
C PHE A 232 3.94 -13.59 -0.92
N ARG A 233 5.06 -13.55 -1.65
CA ARG A 233 5.16 -14.21 -2.97
C ARG A 233 4.78 -15.69 -2.85
N ASP A 234 5.46 -16.40 -1.97
CA ASP A 234 5.29 -17.84 -1.82
C ASP A 234 3.92 -18.17 -1.22
N VAL A 235 3.41 -17.34 -0.30
CA VAL A 235 2.03 -17.45 0.21
C VAL A 235 1.01 -17.36 -0.93
N ILE A 236 1.14 -16.36 -1.81
CA ILE A 236 0.21 -16.14 -2.93
C ILE A 236 0.29 -17.28 -3.96
N LEU A 237 1.51 -17.72 -4.30
CA LEU A 237 1.68 -18.82 -5.25
C LEU A 237 1.16 -20.15 -4.71
N ALA A 238 1.38 -20.44 -3.42
CA ALA A 238 0.78 -21.62 -2.77
C ALA A 238 -0.76 -21.56 -2.77
N LEU A 239 -1.33 -20.37 -2.55
CA LEU A 239 -2.78 -20.16 -2.58
C LEU A 239 -3.37 -20.42 -3.98
N LYS A 240 -2.61 -20.07 -5.03
CA LYS A 240 -2.96 -20.35 -6.42
C LYS A 240 -2.91 -21.86 -6.72
N GLU A 241 -1.90 -22.56 -6.25
CA GLU A 241 -1.74 -24.01 -6.48
C GLU A 241 -2.84 -24.84 -5.81
N ALA A 242 -3.31 -24.41 -4.63
CA ALA A 242 -4.39 -25.08 -3.91
C ALA A 242 -5.73 -25.10 -4.67
N ASP A 243 -5.93 -24.22 -5.68
CA ASP A 243 -7.11 -24.20 -6.55
C ASP A 243 -7.04 -25.19 -7.73
N ILE A 244 -5.86 -25.76 -8.00
CA ILE A 244 -5.63 -26.65 -9.15
C ILE A 244 -5.83 -28.13 -8.76
N CYS A 245 -6.00 -28.43 -7.47
CA CYS A 245 -6.24 -29.78 -6.93
C CYS A 245 -7.71 -30.00 -6.56
#